data_AF-A0A8C9M6Y3-F1
#
_entry.id   AF-A0A8C9M6Y3-F1
#
_cell.length_a   1.000
_cell.length_b   1.000
_cell.length_c   1.000
_cell.angle_alpha   90.00
_cell.angle_beta   90.00
_cell.angle_gamma   90.00
#
_symmetry.space_group_name_H-M   'P 1'
#
loop_
_entity.id
_entity.type
_entity.pdbx_description
1 polymer ?
#
loop_
_entity_poly.entity_id
_entity_poly.type
_entity_poly.pdbx_seq_one_letter_code
_entity_poly.pdbx_strand_id
1 'polypeptide(L)'
;MSHQTGTQASEDVKDIFARARNGKYRLLKISVENEKLVIGSYSHSSPASGSGLMAQSLEPVSDSVSPSLSAPPPFMLCLSLSQK
;
A
#
# COMPACT_ATOMS: atom_id res chain seq x y z
N MET A 1 1.86 24.86 25.80
CA MET A 1 3.22 24.45 26.24
C MET A 1 3.38 24.91 27.67
N SER A 2 3.50 24.01 28.65
CA SER A 2 3.50 24.37 30.07
C SER A 2 4.91 24.45 30.66
N HIS A 3 5.78 23.49 30.36
CA HIS A 3 7.16 23.43 30.89
C HIS A 3 8.13 22.77 29.87
N GLN A 4 8.35 23.41 28.72
CA GLN A 4 9.27 22.88 27.71
C GLN A 4 10.73 23.16 28.10
N THR A 5 11.59 22.15 28.02
CA THR A 5 13.02 22.19 28.40
C THR A 5 13.95 22.73 27.31
N GLY A 6 13.43 23.23 26.20
CA GLY A 6 14.21 23.78 25.09
C GLY A 6 14.97 22.75 24.24
N THR A 7 14.89 21.46 24.55
CA THR A 7 15.54 20.38 23.80
C THR A 7 15.04 20.32 22.36
N GLN A 8 15.98 20.30 21.42
CA GLN A 8 15.70 20.32 19.98
C GLN A 8 15.84 18.93 19.38
N ALA A 9 15.08 18.67 18.31
CA ALA A 9 15.26 17.46 17.54
C ALA A 9 16.53 17.54 16.67
N SER A 10 17.29 16.44 16.65
CA SER A 10 18.35 16.24 15.67
C SER A 10 17.78 16.21 14.24
N GLU A 11 18.64 16.43 13.25
CA GLU A 11 18.23 16.42 11.85
C GLU A 11 17.69 15.06 11.42
N ASP A 12 18.32 13.98 11.87
CA ASP A 12 17.88 12.60 11.61
C ASP A 12 16.44 12.33 12.11
N VAL A 13 16.05 12.91 13.24
CA VAL A 13 14.69 12.80 13.76
C VAL A 13 13.69 13.49 12.84
N LYS A 14 14.00 14.69 12.35
CA LYS A 14 13.14 15.43 11.42
C LYS A 14 12.98 14.66 10.12
N ASP A 15 14.07 14.11 9.60
CA ASP A 15 14.11 13.31 8.38
C ASP A 15 13.29 12.02 8.51
N ILE A 16 13.45 11.28 9.61
CA ILE A 16 12.63 10.08 9.86
C ILE A 16 11.15 10.45 9.98
N PHE A 17 10.81 11.54 10.68
CA PHE A 17 9.42 11.97 10.80
C PHE A 17 8.83 12.35 9.44
N ALA A 18 9.61 13.03 8.58
CA ALA A 18 9.21 13.33 7.22
C ALA A 18 8.90 12.05 6.43
N ARG A 19 9.73 11.00 6.55
CA ARG A 19 9.53 9.69 5.91
C ARG A 19 8.39 8.88 6.53
N ALA A 20 8.14 9.01 7.83
CA ALA A 20 7.10 8.28 8.56
C ALA A 20 5.68 8.65 8.11
N ARG A 21 5.49 9.85 7.58
CA ARG A 21 4.23 10.27 6.94
C ARG A 21 3.81 9.35 5.79
N ASN A 22 4.75 8.63 5.16
CA ASN A 22 4.47 7.71 4.05
C ASN A 22 4.08 6.30 4.52
N GLY A 23 3.75 6.13 5.81
CA GLY A 23 3.29 4.85 6.37
C GLY A 23 4.36 3.78 6.54
N LYS A 24 5.63 4.07 6.20
CA LYS A 24 6.75 3.11 6.19
C LYS A 24 7.19 2.60 7.56
N TYR A 25 6.80 3.28 8.64
CA TYR A 25 7.24 2.96 10.00
C TYR A 25 6.02 2.71 10.88
N ARG A 26 6.10 1.63 11.67
CA ARG A 26 5.04 1.27 12.64
C ARG A 26 5.36 1.77 14.04
N LEU A 27 6.65 1.81 14.41
CA LEU A 27 7.14 2.28 15.71
C LEU A 27 8.41 3.11 15.52
N LEU A 28 8.49 4.22 16.25
CA LEU A 28 9.70 5.03 16.39
C LEU A 28 9.96 5.25 17.89
N LYS A 29 11.13 4.86 18.38
CA LYS A 29 11.63 5.19 19.73
C LYS A 29 12.48 6.44 19.63
N ILE A 30 12.09 7.47 20.37
CA ILE A 30 12.88 8.71 20.53
C ILE A 30 13.59 8.65 21.88
N SER A 31 14.89 8.89 21.86
CA SER A 31 15.74 9.02 23.06
C SER A 31 16.18 10.46 23.23
N VAL A 32 16.52 10.85 24.46
CA VAL A 32 17.17 12.12 24.76
C VAL A 32 18.64 11.83 25.03
N GLU A 33 19.52 12.36 24.18
CA GLU A 33 20.96 12.19 24.29
C GLU A 33 21.64 13.53 24.05
N ASN A 34 22.56 13.92 24.93
CA ASN A 34 23.29 15.19 24.83
C ASN A 34 22.37 16.40 24.57
N GLU A 35 21.26 16.47 25.33
CA GLU A 35 20.23 17.53 25.25
C GLU A 35 19.51 17.65 23.90
N LYS A 36 19.61 16.62 23.04
CA LYS A 36 18.91 16.54 21.76
C LYS A 36 18.01 15.32 21.69
N LEU A 37 16.91 15.44 20.95
CA LEU A 37 16.10 14.27 20.60
C LEU A 37 16.80 13.51 19.47
N VAL A 38 17.03 12.22 19.68
CA VAL A 38 17.68 11.32 18.72
C VAL A 38 16.83 10.07 18.50
N ILE A 39 17.10 9.36 17.40
CA ILE A 39 16.43 8.11 17.07
C ILE A 39 17.11 6.97 17.85
N GLY A 40 16.35 6.31 18.72
CA GLY A 40 16.84 5.12 19.44
C GLY A 40 16.68 3.84 18.62
N SER A 41 15.45 3.55 18.19
CA SER A 41 15.14 2.37 17.36
C SER A 41 13.83 2.56 16.60
N TYR A 42 13.59 1.77 15.57
CA TYR A 42 12.33 1.81 14.83
C TYR A 42 11.97 0.45 14.24
N SER A 43 10.70 0.26 13.90
CA SER A 43 10.22 -0.88 13.13
C SER A 43 9.45 -0.42 11.90
N HIS A 44 9.64 -1.15 10.80
CA HIS A 44 8.91 -0.89 9.56
C HIS A 44 7.48 -1.42 9.64
N SER A 45 6.58 -0.76 8.93
CA SER A 45 5.34 -1.41 8.53
C SER A 45 5.70 -2.55 7.59
N SER A 46 5.33 -3.79 7.91
CA SER A 46 5.30 -4.82 6.87
C SER A 46 4.25 -4.36 5.85
N PRO A 47 4.60 -4.21 4.55
CA PRO A 47 3.55 -4.16 3.55
C PRO A 47 2.79 -5.47 3.73
N ALA A 48 1.52 -5.39 4.13
CA ALA A 48 0.66 -6.54 4.03
C ALA A 48 0.86 -7.05 2.60
N SER A 49 1.44 -8.24 2.46
CA SER A 49 1.63 -8.91 1.18
C SER A 49 0.24 -9.22 0.68
N GLY A 50 -0.46 -8.20 0.19
CA GLY A 50 -1.63 -8.34 -0.63
C GLY A 50 -1.10 -8.96 -1.88
N SER A 51 -1.23 -10.28 -1.97
CA SER A 51 -1.21 -11.01 -3.23
C SER A 51 -2.31 -10.42 -4.10
N GLY A 52 -2.03 -9.29 -4.72
CA GLY A 52 -2.69 -8.85 -5.92
C GLY A 52 -2.30 -9.86 -6.97
N LEU A 53 -3.09 -10.93 -7.07
CA LEU A 53 -3.15 -11.73 -8.28
C LEU A 53 -3.50 -10.73 -9.37
N MET A 54 -2.46 -10.26 -10.07
CA MET A 54 -2.61 -9.61 -11.36
C MET A 54 -3.50 -10.55 -12.15
N ALA A 55 -4.73 -10.14 -12.44
CA ALA A 55 -5.52 -10.81 -13.45
C ALA A 55 -4.69 -10.69 -14.73
N GLN A 56 -4.02 -11.77 -15.10
CA GLN A 56 -3.22 -11.81 -16.32
C GLN A 56 -4.21 -11.58 -17.46
N SER A 57 -4.16 -10.37 -18.00
CA SER A 57 -4.75 -10.04 -19.28
C SER A 57 -4.10 -10.99 -20.29
N LEU A 58 -4.83 -12.03 -20.66
CA LEU A 58 -4.46 -12.86 -21.80
C LEU A 58 -4.82 -12.02 -23.02
N GLU A 59 -3.77 -11.45 -23.63
CA GLU A 59 -3.81 -10.88 -24.96
C GLU A 59 -4.42 -11.92 -25.92
N PRO A 60 -5.56 -11.63 -26.57
CA PRO A 60 -6.07 -12.54 -27.59
C PRO A 60 -5.15 -12.46 -28.80
N VAL A 61 -4.45 -13.55 -29.08
CA VAL A 61 -3.72 -13.73 -30.33
C VAL A 61 -4.72 -13.53 -31.47
N SER A 62 -4.48 -12.46 -32.22
CA SER A 62 -5.22 -12.16 -33.43
C SER A 62 -4.76 -13.14 -34.49
N ASP A 63 -5.54 -14.19 -34.73
CA ASP A 63 -5.57 -14.79 -36.05
C ASP A 63 -6.95 -14.60 -36.65
N SER A 64 -6.93 -13.84 -37.73
CA SER A 64 -8.07 -13.51 -38.58
C SER A 64 -8.78 -14.76 -39.05
N VAL A 65 -10.11 -14.78 -38.92
CA VAL A 65 -11.06 -14.82 -40.05
C VAL A 65 -12.48 -14.84 -39.44
N SER A 66 -13.24 -13.78 -39.72
CA SER A 66 -14.69 -13.76 -39.51
C SER A 66 -15.38 -14.76 -40.43
N PRO A 67 -16.49 -15.39 -40.01
CA PRO A 67 -17.76 -14.84 -40.48
C PRO A 67 -18.87 -14.82 -39.42
N SER A 68 -19.74 -13.83 -39.60
CA SER A 68 -20.97 -13.51 -38.88
C SER A 68 -21.83 -14.70 -38.47
N LEU A 69 -22.29 -14.69 -37.22
CA LEU A 69 -23.66 -15.06 -36.83
C LEU A 69 -23.94 -14.51 -35.43
N SER A 70 -25.03 -13.74 -35.35
CA SER A 70 -25.56 -13.06 -34.18
C SER A 70 -25.66 -13.97 -32.94
N ALA A 71 -24.76 -13.81 -31.97
CA ALA A 71 -24.87 -14.39 -30.64
C ALA A 71 -24.96 -13.24 -29.60
N PRO A 72 -25.95 -13.26 -28.68
CA PRO A 72 -26.09 -12.20 -27.68
C PRO A 72 -24.94 -12.25 -26.65
N PRO A 73 -24.56 -11.10 -26.04
CA PRO A 73 -23.46 -11.02 -25.09
C PRO A 73 -23.70 -11.87 -23.82
N PRO A 74 -22.63 -12.40 -23.19
CA PRO A 74 -22.69 -13.45 -22.16
C PRO A 74 -23.14 -12.96 -20.77
N PHE A 75 -23.87 -11.85 -20.67
CA PHE A 75 -24.34 -11.32 -19.38
C PHE A 75 -25.67 -11.95 -18.89
N MET A 76 -26.28 -12.85 -19.66
CA MET A 76 -27.54 -13.53 -19.30
C MET A 76 -27.37 -15.02 -18.95
N LEU A 77 -26.19 -15.45 -18.50
CA LEU A 77 -26.01 -16.81 -17.93
C LEU A 77 -26.00 -16.85 -16.40
N CYS A 78 -26.06 -15.70 -15.71
CA CYS A 78 -26.00 -15.65 -14.25
C CYS A 78 -27.37 -15.75 -13.55
N LEU A 79 -28.50 -15.59 -14.27
CA LEU A 79 -29.84 -15.72 -13.66
C LEU A 79 -30.39 -17.16 -13.62
N SER A 80 -29.81 -18.11 -14.36
CA SER A 80 -30.36 -19.48 -14.42
C SER A 80 -29.77 -20.47 -13.40
N LEU A 81 -28.78 -20.07 -12.61
CA LEU A 81 -28.20 -20.91 -11.55
C LEU A 81 -28.71 -20.57 -10.14
N SER A 82 -29.63 -19.62 -10.00
CA SER A 82 -30.24 -19.29 -8.70
C SER A 82 -31.52 -20.07 -8.38
N GLN A 83 -31.86 -21.10 -9.18
CA GLN A 83 -32.95 -22.03 -8.84
C GLN A 83 -32.49 -23.49 -8.96
N LYS A 84 -31.79 -23.95 -7.93
CA LYS A 84 -31.98 -25.30 -7.36
C LYS A 84 -31.68 -25.24 -5.87
#